data_AF-A0A966Q100-F1
#
_entry.id   AF-A0A966Q100-F1
#
_cell.length_a   1.000
_cell.length_b   1.000
_cell.length_c   1.000
_cell.angle_alpha   90.00
_cell.angle_beta   90.00
_cell.angle_gamma   90.00
#
_symmetry.space_group_name_H-M   'P 1'
#
loop_
_entity.id
_entity.type
_entity.pdbx_description
1 polymer ?
#
loop_
_entity_poly.entity_id
_entity_poly.type
_entity_poly.pdbx_seq_one_letter_code
_entity_poly.pdbx_strand_id
1 'polypeptide(L)'
;MYRKSTTIPNYQVIARSFKPGMKVYPYYGGSSDMAGTVLAVFPAIGMVDVQFPHGSSRYPVEDLVINTDADIKPSHTNTVPGGLSTVPVSSGQGMSKKAIYWADKDRKYRMCRKELQPSCPRCPDSVSLKKVIYKRNEGRSERLLCCPDCLFLIKTSDILGFNI
;
A
#
# COMPACT_ATOMS: atom_id res chain seq x y z
N MET A 1 -2.72 -10.92 41.26
CA MET A 1 -2.77 -11.80 40.06
C MET A 1 -2.37 -10.96 38.84
N TYR A 2 -1.14 -11.11 38.35
CA TYR A 2 -0.72 -10.48 37.11
C TYR A 2 -1.13 -11.36 35.93
N ARG A 3 -1.94 -10.83 35.01
CA ARG A 3 -2.22 -11.48 33.72
C ARG A 3 -0.91 -11.53 32.95
N LYS A 4 -0.35 -12.72 32.78
CA LYS A 4 0.77 -12.93 31.84
C LYS A 4 0.22 -12.61 30.45
N SER A 5 0.68 -11.50 29.87
CA SER A 5 0.41 -11.18 28.47
C SER A 5 0.85 -12.36 27.63
N THR A 6 -0.04 -12.87 26.79
CA THR A 6 0.27 -13.85 25.75
C THR A 6 1.52 -13.33 25.02
N THR A 7 2.59 -14.12 25.06
CA THR A 7 3.86 -13.76 24.44
C THR A 7 3.60 -13.50 22.96
N ILE A 8 3.78 -12.26 22.50
CA ILE A 8 3.60 -11.91 21.08
C ILE A 8 4.64 -12.73 20.31
N PRO A 9 4.23 -13.70 19.48
CA PRO A 9 5.19 -14.43 18.67
C PRO A 9 5.84 -13.43 17.71
N ASN A 10 7.17 -13.41 17.70
CA ASN A 10 7.93 -12.56 16.80
C ASN A 10 7.79 -13.10 15.37
N TYR A 11 6.72 -12.68 14.68
CA TYR A 11 6.36 -13.10 13.33
C TYR A 11 7.49 -12.87 12.32
N GLN A 12 8.37 -11.90 12.55
CA GLN A 12 9.53 -11.67 11.67
C GLN A 12 10.56 -12.80 11.76
N VAL A 13 10.74 -13.39 12.94
CA VAL A 13 11.65 -14.54 13.15
C VAL A 13 11.02 -15.79 12.54
N ILE A 14 9.72 -15.98 12.72
CA ILE A 14 8.97 -17.11 12.16
C ILE A 14 8.96 -17.02 10.62
N ALA A 15 8.76 -15.84 10.05
CA ALA A 15 8.78 -15.66 8.60
C ALA A 15 10.12 -16.07 7.97
N ARG A 16 11.24 -15.93 8.69
CA ARG A 16 12.56 -16.35 8.19
C ARG A 16 12.74 -17.87 8.10
N SER A 17 11.92 -18.67 8.78
CA SER A 17 11.99 -20.13 8.65
C SER A 17 11.34 -20.64 7.37
N PHE A 18 10.47 -19.85 6.74
CA PHE A 18 9.87 -20.19 5.45
C PHE A 18 10.85 -19.93 4.30
N LYS A 19 10.86 -20.84 3.33
CA LYS A 19 11.61 -20.72 2.08
C LYS A 19 10.67 -20.93 0.89
N PRO A 20 10.89 -20.22 -0.23
CA PRO A 20 10.24 -20.55 -1.49
C PRO A 20 10.40 -22.04 -1.83
N GLY A 21 9.31 -22.69 -2.24
CA GLY A 21 9.25 -24.11 -2.55
C GLY A 21 8.80 -25.02 -1.39
N MET A 22 8.69 -24.51 -0.16
CA MET A 22 8.15 -25.29 0.96
C MET A 22 6.64 -25.51 0.79
N LYS A 23 6.14 -26.66 1.26
CA LYS A 23 4.70 -26.93 1.31
C LYS A 23 4.11 -26.45 2.61
N VAL A 24 3.00 -25.72 2.51
CA VAL A 24 2.30 -25.15 3.64
C VAL A 24 0.80 -25.27 3.45
N TYR A 25 0.06 -25.38 4.55
CA TYR A 25 -1.41 -25.33 4.54
C TYR A 25 -1.90 -24.44 5.68
N PRO A 26 -3.08 -23.82 5.54
CA PRO A 26 -3.63 -22.97 6.58
C PRO A 26 -4.06 -23.80 7.79
N TYR A 27 -3.70 -23.35 8.99
CA TYR A 27 -4.07 -23.98 10.26
C TYR A 27 -5.60 -24.04 10.44
N TYR A 28 -6.29 -22.96 10.07
CA TYR A 28 -7.75 -22.91 10.09
C TYR A 28 -8.33 -23.30 8.74
N GLY A 29 -9.01 -24.45 8.69
CA GLY A 29 -9.77 -24.91 7.53
C GLY A 29 -8.93 -25.52 6.40
N GLY A 30 -7.62 -25.66 6.57
CA GLY A 30 -6.74 -26.40 5.65
C GLY A 30 -6.56 -27.85 6.08
N SER A 31 -6.53 -28.75 5.10
CA SER A 31 -6.04 -30.12 5.28
C SER A 31 -4.63 -30.25 4.68
N SER A 32 -3.88 -31.25 5.14
CA SER A 32 -2.59 -31.64 4.53
C SER A 32 -2.71 -31.91 3.03
N ASP A 33 -3.87 -32.36 2.60
CA ASP A 33 -4.18 -32.76 1.22
C ASP A 33 -4.35 -31.55 0.29
N MET A 34 -4.69 -30.38 0.85
CA MET A 34 -4.76 -29.11 0.14
C MET A 34 -3.54 -28.22 0.43
N ALA A 35 -2.36 -28.82 0.63
CA ALA A 35 -1.13 -28.06 0.79
C ALA A 35 -0.82 -27.25 -0.49
N GLY A 36 -0.47 -25.98 -0.29
CA GLY A 36 0.07 -25.12 -1.32
C GLY A 36 1.59 -25.00 -1.22
N THR A 37 2.21 -24.43 -2.25
CA THR A 37 3.65 -24.22 -2.31
C THR A 37 3.98 -22.75 -2.09
N VAL A 38 4.94 -22.45 -1.23
CA VAL A 38 5.40 -21.08 -0.98
C VAL A 38 6.06 -20.52 -2.25
N LEU A 39 5.54 -19.40 -2.75
CA LEU A 39 6.13 -18.65 -3.88
C LEU A 39 7.12 -17.60 -3.39
N ALA A 40 6.69 -16.77 -2.43
CA ALA A 40 7.47 -15.64 -1.93
C ALA A 40 7.24 -15.44 -0.42
N VAL A 41 8.27 -14.95 0.26
CA VAL A 41 8.27 -14.72 1.71
C VAL A 41 8.57 -13.24 1.97
N PHE A 42 7.82 -12.62 2.87
CA PHE A 42 7.96 -11.21 3.24
C PHE A 42 8.25 -11.06 4.74
N PRO A 43 9.51 -11.26 5.18
CA PRO A 43 9.85 -11.29 6.61
C PRO A 43 9.60 -9.97 7.36
N ALA A 44 9.66 -8.83 6.66
CA ALA A 44 9.46 -7.53 7.27
C ALA A 44 8.03 -7.33 7.80
N ILE A 45 7.05 -7.94 7.13
CA ILE A 45 5.61 -7.81 7.42
C ILE A 45 4.98 -9.11 7.96
N GLY A 46 5.74 -10.21 8.06
CA GLY A 46 5.23 -11.49 8.58
C GLY A 46 4.28 -12.21 7.62
N MET A 47 4.43 -12.04 6.30
CA MET A 47 3.49 -12.60 5.31
C MET A 47 4.20 -13.56 4.35
N VAL A 48 3.45 -14.50 3.79
CA VAL A 48 3.90 -15.49 2.80
C VAL A 48 2.86 -15.64 1.70
N ASP A 49 3.32 -15.64 0.44
CA ASP A 49 2.48 -15.94 -0.71
C ASP A 49 2.56 -17.44 -1.01
N VAL A 50 1.39 -18.08 -1.05
CA VAL A 50 1.24 -19.52 -1.25
C VAL A 50 0.43 -19.78 -2.50
N GLN A 51 0.93 -20.67 -3.35
CA GLN A 51 0.22 -21.20 -4.51
C GLN A 51 -0.51 -22.49 -4.14
N PHE A 52 -1.83 -22.44 -4.09
CA PHE A 52 -2.68 -23.62 -4.00
C PHE A 52 -3.07 -24.12 -5.39
N PRO A 53 -3.58 -25.36 -5.51
CA PRO A 53 -4.12 -25.87 -6.78
C PRO A 53 -5.22 -24.99 -7.39
N HIS A 54 -5.96 -24.26 -6.54
CA HIS A 54 -7.08 -23.40 -6.96
C HIS A 54 -6.70 -21.92 -7.10
N GLY A 55 -5.48 -21.50 -6.78
CA GLY A 55 -5.04 -20.10 -6.92
C GLY A 55 -3.90 -19.70 -5.99
N SER A 56 -3.37 -18.49 -6.18
CA SER A 56 -2.42 -17.88 -5.25
C SER A 56 -3.14 -17.06 -4.19
N SER A 57 -2.67 -17.09 -2.95
CA SER A 57 -3.20 -16.28 -1.86
C SER A 57 -2.11 -15.97 -0.84
N ARG A 58 -2.24 -14.81 -0.20
CA ARG A 58 -1.30 -14.30 0.80
C ARG A 58 -1.83 -14.62 2.20
N TYR A 59 -1.01 -15.27 3.01
CA TYR A 59 -1.32 -15.65 4.39
C TYR A 59 -0.29 -15.10 5.36
N PRO A 60 -0.69 -14.78 6.61
CA PRO A 60 0.26 -14.50 7.66
C PRO A 60 0.97 -15.79 8.09
N VAL A 61 2.20 -15.67 8.59
CA VAL A 61 3.06 -16.84 8.90
C VAL A 61 2.54 -17.69 10.04
N GLU A 62 1.81 -17.09 10.98
CA GLU A 62 1.18 -17.75 12.12
C GLU A 62 0.02 -18.66 11.71
N ASP A 63 -0.61 -18.39 10.58
CA ASP A 63 -1.74 -19.18 10.08
C ASP A 63 -1.28 -20.35 9.20
N LEU A 64 0.03 -20.52 8.99
CA LEU A 64 0.57 -21.55 8.11
C LEU A 64 1.33 -22.64 8.87
N VAL A 65 1.02 -23.88 8.54
CA VAL A 65 1.73 -25.07 9.03
C VAL A 65 2.57 -25.65 7.90
N ILE A 66 3.84 -25.96 8.19
CA ILE A 66 4.75 -26.59 7.23
C ILE A 66 4.40 -28.07 7.13
N ASN A 67 4.00 -28.51 5.94
CA ASN A 67 3.80 -29.94 5.69
C ASN A 67 5.18 -30.59 5.51
N THR A 68 5.55 -31.50 6.41
CA THR A 68 6.87 -32.17 6.39
C THR A 68 6.82 -33.47 5.58
N ASP A 69 5.63 -33.89 5.15
CA ASP A 69 5.41 -35.14 4.43
C ASP A 69 5.22 -34.91 2.93
N ALA A 70 6.07 -35.58 2.16
CA ALA A 70 6.03 -35.83 0.72
C ALA A 70 6.45 -34.71 -0.26
N ASP A 71 7.55 -34.99 -0.95
CA ASP A 71 8.04 -34.36 -2.18
C ASP A 71 7.00 -34.45 -3.31
N ILE A 72 6.20 -33.42 -3.50
CA ILE A 72 5.44 -33.22 -4.74
C ILE A 72 5.96 -31.95 -5.36
N LYS A 73 6.53 -32.08 -6.57
CA LYS A 73 7.03 -30.94 -7.35
C LYS A 73 5.82 -30.08 -7.76
N PRO A 74 5.88 -28.74 -7.57
CA PRO A 74 4.78 -27.87 -7.98
C PRO A 74 4.52 -28.01 -9.48
N SER A 75 3.24 -28.12 -9.88
CA SER A 75 2.88 -28.01 -11.29
C SER A 75 3.16 -26.57 -11.73
N HIS A 76 4.05 -26.41 -12.71
CA HIS A 76 4.36 -25.11 -13.30
C HIS A 76 3.11 -24.54 -13.98
N THR A 77 2.30 -23.81 -13.24
CA THR A 77 1.28 -22.92 -13.79
C THR A 77 1.80 -21.50 -13.67
N ASN A 78 1.91 -20.81 -14.80
CA ASN A 78 2.26 -19.38 -14.89
C ASN A 78 1.11 -18.54 -14.31
N THR A 79 0.91 -18.62 -13.01
CA THR A 79 0.00 -17.76 -12.28
C THR A 79 0.80 -16.58 -11.76
N VAL A 80 0.43 -15.38 -12.20
CA VAL A 80 1.01 -14.15 -11.68
C VAL A 80 0.54 -14.02 -10.24
N PRO A 81 1.43 -14.07 -9.23
CA PRO A 81 1.03 -13.94 -7.83
C PRO A 81 0.23 -12.65 -7.66
N GLY A 82 -0.94 -12.77 -7.02
CA GLY A 82 -1.90 -11.68 -6.83
C GLY A 82 -1.24 -10.47 -6.16
N GLY A 83 -0.84 -9.50 -6.97
CA GLY A 83 -0.14 -8.30 -6.53
C GLY A 83 0.66 -7.71 -7.68
N LEU A 84 -0.03 -7.01 -8.59
CA LEU A 84 0.56 -6.12 -9.59
C LEU A 84 1.82 -5.44 -9.04
N SER A 85 2.99 -5.91 -9.49
CA SER A 85 4.29 -5.25 -9.33
C SER A 85 4.65 -4.84 -7.89
N THR A 86 4.68 -5.78 -6.94
CA THR A 86 5.29 -5.50 -5.62
C THR A 86 6.80 -5.70 -5.69
N VAL A 87 7.48 -4.67 -6.17
CA VAL A 87 8.93 -4.51 -6.01
C VAL A 87 9.25 -4.57 -4.50
N PRO A 88 10.23 -5.37 -4.04
CA PRO A 88 10.59 -5.41 -2.63
C PRO A 88 10.97 -4.01 -2.16
N VAL A 89 10.54 -3.63 -0.96
CA VAL A 89 10.75 -2.28 -0.37
C VAL A 89 12.26 -1.90 -0.36
N SER A 90 13.14 -2.88 -0.43
CA SER A 90 14.60 -2.74 -0.47
C SER A 90 15.23 -2.50 -1.85
N SER A 91 14.50 -2.61 -2.97
CA SER A 91 15.04 -2.35 -4.32
C SER A 91 14.61 -1.01 -4.93
N GLY A 92 14.10 -0.10 -4.11
CA GLY A 92 13.90 1.29 -4.51
C GLY A 92 15.23 2.01 -4.70
N GLN A 93 15.83 1.93 -5.88
CA GLN A 93 16.80 2.90 -6.35
C GLN A 93 16.19 4.30 -6.19
N GLY A 94 16.72 5.10 -5.26
CA GLY A 94 16.92 6.54 -5.37
C GLY A 94 15.79 7.47 -5.83
N MET A 95 14.56 7.01 -6.04
CA MET A 95 13.43 7.88 -6.32
C MET A 95 13.01 8.47 -4.99
N SER A 96 13.61 9.61 -4.66
CA SER A 96 13.00 10.54 -3.73
C SER A 96 11.58 10.79 -4.22
N LYS A 97 10.59 10.09 -3.65
CA LYS A 97 9.18 10.45 -3.79
C LYS A 97 9.06 11.81 -3.11
N LYS A 98 9.38 12.89 -3.84
CA LYS A 98 8.97 14.22 -3.44
C LYS A 98 7.45 14.15 -3.46
N ALA A 99 6.84 14.01 -2.28
CA ALA A 99 5.42 14.24 -2.14
C ALA A 99 5.20 15.63 -2.72
N ILE A 100 4.53 15.70 -3.88
CA ILE A 100 4.30 16.92 -4.65
C ILE A 100 3.51 17.96 -3.82
N TYR A 101 3.01 17.57 -2.64
CA TYR A 101 1.93 18.25 -1.96
C TYR A 101 2.21 18.71 -0.53
N TRP A 102 3.38 18.49 0.07
CA TRP A 102 3.63 18.92 1.46
C TRP A 102 4.92 19.73 1.59
N ALA A 103 4.84 21.04 1.42
CA ALA A 103 5.98 21.93 1.64
C ALA A 103 6.21 22.22 3.13
N ASP A 104 5.21 22.00 3.98
CA ASP A 104 5.21 22.34 5.40
C ASP A 104 4.43 21.31 6.24
N LYS A 105 4.65 21.30 7.57
CA LYS A 105 4.00 20.37 8.52
C LYS A 105 2.48 20.42 8.48
N ASP A 106 1.91 21.56 8.10
CA ASP A 106 0.47 21.81 7.97
C ASP A 106 -0.07 21.49 6.58
N ARG A 107 0.60 20.63 5.81
CA ARG A 107 0.06 20.14 4.55
C ARG A 107 -0.17 21.23 3.49
N LYS A 108 0.62 22.31 3.54
CA LYS A 108 0.51 23.45 2.65
C LYS A 108 1.13 23.19 1.28
N TYR A 109 0.43 23.63 0.24
CA TYR A 109 0.89 23.62 -1.15
C TYR A 109 1.77 24.83 -1.41
N ARG A 110 2.94 24.62 -2.03
CA ARG A 110 3.83 25.70 -2.44
C ARG A 110 3.79 25.83 -3.96
N MET A 111 3.32 26.97 -4.42
CA MET A 111 3.33 27.32 -5.85
C MET A 111 4.78 27.38 -6.35
N CYS A 112 5.05 26.83 -7.55
CA CYS A 112 6.37 26.91 -8.15
C CYS A 112 6.68 28.35 -8.56
N ARG A 113 7.95 28.77 -8.52
CA ARG A 113 8.37 30.16 -8.84
C ARG A 113 8.00 30.60 -10.28
N LYS A 114 7.72 29.65 -11.18
CA LYS A 114 7.32 29.90 -12.57
C LYS A 114 5.80 30.01 -12.76
N GLU A 115 5.00 29.65 -11.76
CA GLU A 115 3.55 29.62 -11.85
C GLU A 115 2.98 30.99 -11.46
N LEU A 116 2.26 31.63 -12.39
CA LEU A 116 1.53 32.88 -12.13
C LEU A 116 0.22 32.64 -11.37
N GLN A 117 -0.35 31.43 -11.49
CA GLN A 117 -1.60 31.02 -10.90
C GLN A 117 -1.47 29.59 -10.36
N PRO A 118 -2.22 29.22 -9.31
CA PRO A 118 -2.14 27.89 -8.73
C PRO A 118 -2.62 26.83 -9.72
N SER A 119 -1.74 25.85 -9.98
CA SER A 119 -1.96 24.76 -10.91
C SER A 119 -2.35 23.48 -10.17
N CYS A 120 -2.98 22.55 -10.88
CA CYS A 120 -3.31 21.25 -10.33
C CYS A 120 -2.05 20.38 -10.19
N PRO A 121 -1.71 19.89 -8.98
CA PRO A 121 -0.54 19.04 -8.78
C PRO A 121 -0.72 17.59 -9.27
N ARG A 122 -1.95 17.18 -9.60
CA ARG A 122 -2.26 15.81 -10.05
C ARG A 122 -2.27 15.68 -11.56
N CYS A 123 -2.57 16.76 -12.29
CA CYS A 123 -2.70 16.72 -13.74
C CYS A 123 -1.35 17.04 -14.41
N PRO A 124 -0.97 16.32 -15.48
CA PRO A 124 0.30 16.53 -16.17
C PRO A 124 0.40 17.91 -16.84
N ASP A 125 -0.73 18.49 -17.25
CA ASP A 125 -0.76 19.71 -18.06
C ASP A 125 -0.84 21.02 -17.25
N SER A 126 -0.49 20.99 -15.96
CA SER A 126 -0.48 22.19 -15.09
C SER A 126 -1.79 22.99 -15.17
N VAL A 127 -2.91 22.28 -15.17
CA VAL A 127 -4.26 22.82 -15.34
C VAL A 127 -4.55 23.86 -14.25
N SER A 128 -4.99 25.06 -14.65
CA SER A 128 -5.29 26.13 -13.70
C SER A 128 -6.51 25.79 -12.84
N LEU A 129 -6.40 26.05 -11.53
CA LEU A 129 -7.49 25.79 -10.60
C LEU A 129 -8.55 26.89 -10.67
N LYS A 130 -9.83 26.51 -10.70
CA LYS A 130 -10.98 27.43 -10.77
C LYS A 130 -11.67 27.55 -9.41
N LYS A 131 -12.16 28.73 -9.06
CA LYS A 131 -12.95 28.93 -7.82
C LYS A 131 -14.34 28.32 -7.99
N VAL A 132 -14.69 27.36 -7.15
CA VAL A 132 -15.98 26.67 -7.15
C VAL A 132 -16.60 26.73 -5.76
N ILE A 133 -17.93 26.82 -5.67
CA ILE A 133 -18.66 26.78 -4.40
C ILE A 133 -18.60 25.34 -3.87
N TYR A 134 -18.01 25.15 -2.70
CA TYR A 134 -17.89 23.84 -2.07
C TYR A 134 -18.98 23.59 -1.04
N LYS A 135 -19.14 24.52 -0.08
CA LYS A 135 -20.10 24.38 1.01
C LYS A 135 -20.76 25.72 1.31
N ARG A 136 -22.02 25.70 1.72
CA ARG A 136 -22.72 26.87 2.28
C ARG A 136 -22.88 26.68 3.78
N ASN A 137 -22.31 27.58 4.57
CA ASN A 137 -22.47 27.62 6.03
C ASN A 137 -23.05 28.99 6.40
N GLU A 138 -24.14 29.02 7.16
CA GLU A 138 -24.70 30.26 7.72
C GLU A 138 -24.94 31.38 6.68
N GLY A 139 -25.47 31.00 5.50
CA GLY A 139 -25.72 31.95 4.40
C GLY A 139 -24.47 32.40 3.64
N ARG A 140 -23.26 31.97 4.03
CA ARG A 140 -22.00 32.22 3.32
C ARG A 140 -21.60 31.03 2.47
N SER A 141 -21.23 31.28 1.21
CA SER A 141 -20.70 30.24 0.31
C SER A 141 -19.19 30.18 0.41
N GLU A 142 -18.65 29.11 0.98
CA GLU A 142 -17.23 28.79 0.99
C GLU A 142 -16.79 28.37 -0.41
N ARG A 143 -15.81 29.09 -0.96
CA ARG A 143 -15.27 28.83 -2.30
C ARG A 143 -13.89 28.19 -2.18
N LEU A 144 -13.70 27.06 -2.85
CA LEU A 144 -12.42 26.36 -2.95
C LEU A 144 -11.89 26.45 -4.37
N LEU A 145 -10.58 26.22 -4.52
CA LEU A 145 -9.96 26.05 -5.82
C LEU A 145 -10.10 24.58 -6.23
N CYS A 146 -10.65 24.36 -7.43
CA CYS A 146 -10.97 23.05 -7.97
C CYS A 146 -10.30 22.85 -9.33
N CYS A 147 -9.69 21.68 -9.54
CA CYS A 147 -9.26 21.25 -10.87
C CYS A 147 -10.46 20.72 -11.66
N PRO A 148 -10.71 21.20 -12.90
CA PRO A 148 -11.84 20.73 -13.71
C PRO A 148 -11.71 19.25 -14.13
N ASP A 149 -10.50 18.71 -14.25
CA ASP A 149 -10.29 17.38 -14.82
C ASP A 149 -10.28 16.28 -13.75
N CYS A 150 -9.55 16.48 -12.65
CA CYS A 150 -9.38 15.46 -11.60
C CYS A 150 -10.15 15.77 -10.30
N LEU A 151 -10.93 16.86 -10.28
CA LEU A 151 -11.71 17.32 -9.11
C LEU A 151 -10.89 17.52 -7.83
N PHE A 152 -9.60 17.81 -7.98
CA PHE A 152 -8.74 18.16 -6.85
C PHE A 152 -9.19 19.48 -6.23
N LEU A 153 -9.44 19.47 -4.92
CA LEU A 153 -9.91 20.63 -4.15
C LEU A 153 -8.83 21.10 -3.17
N ILE A 154 -8.63 22.42 -3.09
CA ILE A 154 -7.70 23.04 -2.14
C ILE A 154 -8.25 24.40 -1.65
N LYS A 155 -7.99 24.72 -0.37
CA LYS A 155 -8.30 26.04 0.19
C LYS A 155 -7.25 27.05 -0.25
N THR A 156 -7.66 28.29 -0.46
CA THR A 156 -6.72 29.38 -0.78
C THR A 156 -5.75 29.65 0.37
N SER A 157 -6.16 29.41 1.63
CA SER A 157 -5.31 29.52 2.82
C SER A 157 -4.14 28.54 2.84
N ASP A 158 -4.28 27.42 2.13
CA ASP A 158 -3.32 26.32 2.18
C ASP A 158 -2.27 26.48 1.07
N ILE A 159 -2.33 27.56 0.28
CA ILE A 159 -1.40 27.88 -0.80
C ILE A 159 -0.41 28.96 -0.33
N LEU A 160 0.86 28.58 -0.20
CA LEU A 160 1.94 29.50 0.15
C LEU A 160 2.30 30.42 -1.03
N GLY A 161 2.32 31.72 -0.77
CA GLY A 161 2.71 32.75 -1.76
C GLY A 161 1.59 33.21 -2.69
N PHE A 162 0.36 32.71 -2.51
CA PHE A 162 -0.82 33.16 -3.25
C PHE A 162 -1.55 34.23 -2.44
N ASN A 163 -1.13 35.47 -2.60
CA ASN A 163 -1.83 36.62 -2.05
C ASN A 163 -2.90 37.06 -3.06
N ILE A 164 -4.17 37.01 -2.65
CA ILE A 164 -5.31 37.64 -3.35
C ILE A 164 -5.57 38.99 -2.71
#